data_AF-A0A8D8ZQ86-F1
#
_entry.id   AF-A0A8D8ZQ86-F1
#
_cell.length_a   1.000
_cell.length_b   1.000
_cell.length_c   1.000
_cell.angle_alpha   90.00
_cell.angle_beta   90.00
_cell.angle_gamma   90.00
#
_symmetry.space_group_name_H-M   'P 1'
#
loop_
_entity.id
_entity.type
_entity.pdbx_description
1 polymer ?
#
loop_
_entity_poly.entity_id
_entity_poly.type
_entity_poly.pdbx_seq_one_letter_code
_entity_poly.pdbx_strand_id
1 'polypeptide(L)'
;MTRDDLFNTNASIVRDIVKAIAEVAPKALIAIISNPVNSTVPIAAEVLKKAGVFDPKRLFGVTTLDIVRSNTFIAEAKGLNPVDVNVPVIGGHAGITIIPLISQASPSVSFPEDQLKALTARIQEAGTEVVKAKAGAGSATLSMAYAGARFAFSLIRGLKGESNVIECAYVKSDVTEATYFSTPIHLGKNGLEKNLGLGKLSDFEKELVKAAVPELKKNIAKGEQFVAKS
;
A
#
# COMPACT_ATOMS: atom_id res chain seq x y z
N MET A 1 19.67 -2.09 -13.49
CA MET A 1 19.14 -0.88 -12.83
C MET A 1 19.23 -1.11 -11.33
N THR A 2 19.88 -0.20 -10.59
CA THR A 2 19.93 -0.28 -9.12
C THR A 2 18.59 0.15 -8.52
N ARG A 3 18.38 -0.10 -7.21
CA ARG A 3 17.18 0.40 -6.51
C ARG A 3 17.08 1.93 -6.53
N ASP A 4 18.22 2.62 -6.53
CA ASP A 4 18.28 4.08 -6.58
C ASP A 4 18.02 4.65 -7.98
N ASP A 5 18.52 3.99 -9.03
CA ASP A 5 18.20 4.36 -10.42
C ASP A 5 16.70 4.26 -10.70
N LEU A 6 16.08 3.17 -10.21
CA LEU A 6 14.64 2.95 -10.33
C LEU A 6 13.86 4.04 -9.58
N PHE A 7 14.30 4.39 -8.38
CA PHE A 7 13.70 5.49 -7.61
C PHE A 7 13.78 6.80 -8.38
N ASN A 8 14.95 7.22 -8.85
CA ASN A 8 15.13 8.53 -9.51
C ASN A 8 14.30 8.65 -10.80
N THR A 9 14.25 7.58 -11.58
CA THR A 9 13.45 7.51 -12.81
C THR A 9 11.96 7.67 -12.49
N ASN A 10 11.44 6.84 -11.59
CA ASN A 10 10.02 6.85 -11.27
C ASN A 10 9.60 8.09 -10.47
N ALA A 11 10.48 8.63 -9.63
CA ALA A 11 10.26 9.87 -8.89
C ALA A 11 10.00 11.05 -9.84
N SER A 12 10.79 11.16 -10.91
CA SER A 12 10.63 12.20 -11.92
C SER A 12 9.32 12.03 -12.70
N ILE A 13 9.01 10.80 -13.12
CA ILE A 13 7.74 10.48 -13.82
C ILE A 13 6.52 10.82 -12.94
N VAL A 14 6.53 10.38 -11.68
CA VAL A 14 5.42 10.65 -10.75
C VAL A 14 5.27 12.15 -10.51
N ARG A 15 6.37 12.88 -10.30
CA ARG A 15 6.34 14.33 -10.12
C ARG A 15 5.66 15.01 -11.30
N ASP A 16 6.05 14.68 -12.52
CA ASP A 16 5.56 15.38 -13.71
C ASP A 16 4.09 15.05 -14.01
N ILE A 17 3.68 13.79 -13.84
CA ILE A 17 2.27 13.40 -13.96
C ILE A 17 1.42 14.08 -12.87
N VAL A 18 1.88 14.11 -11.63
CA VAL A 18 1.12 14.72 -10.52
C VAL A 18 1.03 16.23 -10.66
N LYS A 19 2.05 16.90 -11.21
CA LYS A 19 1.97 18.32 -11.58
C LYS A 19 0.81 18.57 -12.56
N ALA A 20 0.73 17.76 -13.63
CA ALA A 20 -0.37 17.88 -14.59
C ALA A 20 -1.74 17.60 -13.94
N ILE A 21 -1.83 16.62 -13.03
CA ILE A 21 -3.07 16.36 -12.27
C ILE A 21 -3.44 17.57 -11.40
N ALA A 22 -2.47 18.20 -10.73
CA ALA A 22 -2.70 19.37 -9.89
C ALA A 22 -3.29 20.55 -10.67
N GLU A 23 -2.88 20.71 -11.93
CA GLU A 23 -3.37 21.77 -12.82
C GLU A 23 -4.75 21.45 -13.43
N VAL A 24 -4.93 20.21 -13.90
CA VAL A 24 -6.08 19.85 -14.76
C VAL A 24 -7.22 19.22 -13.96
N ALA A 25 -6.92 18.44 -12.93
CA ALA A 25 -7.91 17.67 -12.17
C ALA A 25 -7.59 17.60 -10.67
N PRO A 26 -7.44 18.76 -9.96
CA PRO A 26 -6.99 18.80 -8.56
C PRO A 26 -7.91 18.08 -7.57
N LYS A 27 -9.16 17.79 -7.96
CA LYS A 27 -10.14 17.08 -7.13
C LYS A 27 -10.26 15.58 -7.47
N ALA A 28 -9.48 15.06 -8.43
CA ALA A 28 -9.51 13.64 -8.75
C ALA A 28 -9.03 12.78 -7.57
N LEU A 29 -9.48 11.52 -7.51
CA LEU A 29 -8.87 10.52 -6.63
C LEU A 29 -7.61 9.97 -7.32
N ILE A 30 -6.45 10.10 -6.68
CA ILE A 30 -5.15 9.75 -7.24
C ILE A 30 -4.67 8.45 -6.61
N ALA A 31 -4.58 7.39 -7.42
CA ALA A 31 -4.10 6.07 -7.00
C ALA A 31 -2.70 5.78 -7.58
N ILE A 32 -1.67 5.92 -6.75
CA ILE A 32 -0.27 5.71 -7.12
C ILE A 32 0.08 4.23 -7.03
N ILE A 33 0.42 3.64 -8.18
CA ILE A 33 0.99 2.28 -8.29
C ILE A 33 2.51 2.33 -8.51
N SER A 34 3.02 3.43 -9.07
CA SER A 34 4.43 3.60 -9.42
C SER A 34 5.35 3.33 -8.24
N ASN A 35 6.27 2.38 -8.41
CA ASN A 35 7.21 2.00 -7.36
C ASN A 35 8.40 2.98 -7.23
N PRO A 36 9.00 3.12 -6.05
CA PRO A 36 8.57 2.53 -4.77
C PRO A 36 7.43 3.35 -4.12
N VAL A 37 6.27 2.73 -3.88
CA VAL A 37 5.06 3.39 -3.33
C VAL A 37 5.34 4.16 -2.03
N ASN A 38 6.19 3.60 -1.16
CA ASN A 38 6.59 4.21 0.11
C ASN A 38 7.28 5.58 -0.05
N SER A 39 7.76 5.93 -1.24
CA SER A 39 8.37 7.24 -1.53
C SER A 39 7.62 8.04 -2.61
N THR A 40 6.99 7.38 -3.59
CA THR A 40 6.25 8.06 -4.67
C THR A 40 4.95 8.70 -4.19
N VAL A 41 4.30 8.15 -3.16
CA VAL A 41 3.15 8.82 -2.50
C VAL A 41 3.57 10.11 -1.79
N PRO A 42 4.63 10.12 -0.94
CA PRO A 42 5.19 11.37 -0.41
C PRO A 42 5.58 12.38 -1.49
N ILE A 43 6.18 11.93 -2.61
CA ILE A 43 6.49 12.80 -3.75
C ILE A 43 5.21 13.45 -4.30
N ALA A 44 4.18 12.65 -4.56
CA ALA A 44 2.90 13.15 -5.07
C ALA A 44 2.27 14.17 -4.11
N ALA A 45 2.32 13.90 -2.80
CA ALA A 45 1.82 14.80 -1.79
C ALA A 45 2.57 16.14 -1.78
N GLU A 46 3.90 16.14 -1.81
CA GLU A 46 4.70 17.37 -1.83
C GLU A 46 4.48 18.19 -3.11
N VAL A 47 4.31 17.52 -4.26
CA VAL A 47 3.96 18.21 -5.52
C VAL A 47 2.60 18.90 -5.40
N LEU A 48 1.58 18.21 -4.88
CA LEU A 48 0.25 18.79 -4.68
C LEU A 48 0.27 19.93 -3.64
N LYS A 49 1.11 19.83 -2.60
CA LYS A 49 1.29 20.89 -1.60
C LYS A 49 1.93 22.13 -2.21
N LYS A 50 2.99 21.98 -3.01
CA LYS A 50 3.61 23.09 -3.75
C LYS A 50 2.62 23.77 -4.70
N ALA A 51 1.68 23.01 -5.27
CA ALA A 51 0.61 23.54 -6.11
C ALA A 51 -0.59 24.13 -5.33
N GLY A 52 -0.61 24.03 -3.99
CA GLY A 52 -1.68 24.57 -3.14
C GLY A 52 -3.00 23.79 -3.20
N VAL A 53 -3.01 22.55 -3.71
CA VAL A 53 -4.23 21.74 -3.95
C VAL A 53 -4.22 20.39 -3.24
N PHE A 54 -3.30 20.18 -2.30
CA PHE A 54 -3.19 18.91 -1.58
C PHE A 54 -4.41 18.64 -0.68
N ASP A 55 -5.13 17.57 -0.99
CA ASP A 55 -6.15 16.96 -0.13
C ASP A 55 -5.70 15.55 0.28
N PRO A 56 -5.36 15.30 1.56
CA PRO A 56 -4.91 13.99 2.01
C PRO A 56 -5.98 12.90 1.87
N LYS A 57 -7.26 13.26 1.69
CA LYS A 57 -8.35 12.30 1.49
C LYS A 57 -8.42 11.76 0.06
N ARG A 58 -7.63 12.30 -0.87
CA ARG A 58 -7.71 11.99 -2.30
C ARG A 58 -6.44 11.38 -2.88
N LEU A 59 -5.41 11.16 -2.06
CA LEU A 59 -4.15 10.55 -2.50
C LEU A 59 -3.95 9.18 -1.83
N PHE A 60 -3.78 8.15 -2.65
CA PHE A 60 -3.69 6.76 -2.22
C PHE A 60 -2.49 6.08 -2.86
N GLY A 61 -1.68 5.38 -2.08
CA GLY A 61 -0.78 4.36 -2.57
C GLY A 61 -1.49 3.01 -2.63
N VAL A 62 -1.50 2.39 -3.80
CA VAL A 62 -2.19 1.12 -4.03
C VAL A 62 -1.35 -0.02 -3.44
N THR A 63 -1.77 -0.54 -2.29
CA THR A 63 -1.15 -1.70 -1.61
C THR A 63 -1.96 -2.98 -1.78
N THR A 64 -3.06 -2.93 -2.56
CA THR A 64 -4.04 -4.02 -2.74
C THR A 64 -3.42 -5.35 -3.18
N LEU A 65 -2.28 -5.33 -3.89
CA LEU A 65 -1.61 -6.56 -4.30
C LEU A 65 -1.10 -7.38 -3.10
N ASP A 66 -0.72 -6.73 -2.01
CA ASP A 66 -0.26 -7.42 -0.80
C ASP A 66 -1.41 -8.13 -0.09
N ILE A 67 -2.61 -7.54 -0.13
CA ILE A 67 -3.85 -8.14 0.37
C ILE A 67 -4.23 -9.33 -0.50
N VAL A 68 -4.19 -9.19 -1.83
CA VAL A 68 -4.47 -10.29 -2.76
C VAL A 68 -3.53 -11.47 -2.54
N ARG A 69 -2.24 -11.20 -2.35
CA ARG A 69 -1.23 -12.24 -2.01
C ARG A 69 -1.51 -12.88 -0.66
N SER A 70 -1.78 -12.08 0.37
CA SER A 70 -2.07 -12.58 1.71
C SER A 70 -3.31 -13.48 1.71
N ASN A 71 -4.40 -13.04 1.08
CA ASN A 71 -5.60 -13.86 0.95
C ASN A 71 -5.31 -15.18 0.23
N THR A 72 -4.52 -15.14 -0.85
CA THR A 72 -4.14 -16.34 -1.61
C THR A 72 -3.32 -17.31 -0.79
N PHE A 73 -2.26 -16.84 -0.13
CA PHE A 73 -1.35 -17.73 0.63
C PHE A 73 -1.98 -18.27 1.91
N ILE A 74 -2.79 -17.46 2.61
CA ILE A 74 -3.54 -17.93 3.79
C ILE A 74 -4.61 -18.95 3.38
N ALA A 75 -5.31 -18.71 2.27
CA ALA A 75 -6.29 -19.67 1.76
C ALA A 75 -5.64 -21.00 1.36
N GLU A 76 -4.53 -20.95 0.63
CA GLU A 76 -3.74 -22.14 0.25
C GLU A 76 -3.31 -22.94 1.48
N ALA A 77 -2.77 -22.28 2.51
CA ALA A 77 -2.28 -22.92 3.73
C ALA A 77 -3.40 -23.52 4.62
N LYS A 78 -4.65 -23.12 4.41
CA LYS A 78 -5.82 -23.59 5.19
C LYS A 78 -6.83 -24.39 4.37
N GLY A 79 -6.61 -24.60 3.07
CA GLY A 79 -7.56 -25.26 2.19
C GLY A 79 -8.88 -24.48 2.05
N LEU A 80 -8.81 -23.15 2.10
CA LEU A 80 -9.96 -22.26 1.93
C LEU A 80 -10.02 -21.73 0.48
N ASN A 81 -11.16 -21.16 0.11
CA ASN A 81 -11.29 -20.41 -1.12
C ASN A 81 -10.71 -18.98 -0.92
N PRO A 82 -9.74 -18.52 -1.73
CA PRO A 82 -9.13 -17.20 -1.56
C PRO A 82 -10.09 -16.02 -1.72
N VAL A 83 -11.25 -16.21 -2.38
CA VAL A 83 -12.29 -15.19 -2.50
C VAL A 83 -12.99 -14.92 -1.15
N ASP A 84 -13.04 -15.93 -0.28
CA ASP A 84 -13.71 -15.86 1.02
C ASP A 84 -12.75 -15.45 2.16
N VAL A 85 -11.46 -15.30 1.85
CA VAL A 85 -10.43 -14.89 2.81
C VAL A 85 -10.14 -13.40 2.67
N ASN A 86 -10.07 -12.71 3.81
CA ASN A 86 -9.63 -11.33 3.90
C ASN A 86 -8.62 -11.15 5.04
N VAL A 87 -7.38 -10.82 4.69
CA VAL A 87 -6.29 -10.51 5.62
C VAL A 87 -5.93 -9.04 5.45
N PRO A 88 -6.17 -8.16 6.44
CA PRO A 88 -5.70 -6.79 6.40
C PRO A 88 -4.16 -6.75 6.30
N VAL A 89 -3.63 -5.94 5.39
CA VAL A 89 -2.19 -5.69 5.30
C VAL A 89 -1.90 -4.22 5.55
N ILE A 90 -1.07 -3.94 6.53
CA ILE A 90 -0.73 -2.59 7.00
C ILE A 90 0.75 -2.26 6.74
N GLY A 91 1.17 -1.04 7.06
CA GLY A 91 2.57 -0.61 6.94
C GLY A 91 2.87 0.12 5.63
N GLY A 92 3.62 -0.51 4.73
CA GLY A 92 4.00 -0.02 3.41
C GLY A 92 3.96 -1.10 2.35
N HIS A 93 4.67 -0.90 1.25
CA HIS A 93 4.65 -1.76 0.05
C HIS A 93 6.06 -2.26 -0.35
N ALA A 94 6.96 -2.45 0.62
CA ALA A 94 8.31 -2.95 0.32
C ALA A 94 8.88 -3.78 1.47
N GLY A 95 9.25 -5.03 1.19
CA GLY A 95 9.95 -5.91 2.14
C GLY A 95 9.28 -5.94 3.51
N ILE A 96 10.05 -5.70 4.57
CA ILE A 96 9.57 -5.76 5.96
C ILE A 96 8.48 -4.72 6.29
N THR A 97 8.30 -3.70 5.44
CA THR A 97 7.22 -2.73 5.64
C THR A 97 5.85 -3.31 5.33
N ILE A 98 5.75 -4.44 4.65
CA ILE A 98 4.50 -5.16 4.37
C ILE A 98 4.16 -6.01 5.60
N ILE A 99 3.06 -5.68 6.30
CA ILE A 99 2.69 -6.33 7.57
C ILE A 99 1.30 -6.96 7.44
N PRO A 100 1.21 -8.27 7.13
CA PRO A 100 -0.06 -8.98 7.11
C PRO A 100 -0.57 -9.23 8.54
N LEU A 101 -1.76 -8.71 8.85
CA LEU A 101 -2.43 -8.90 10.14
C LEU A 101 -3.20 -10.23 10.14
N ILE A 102 -2.47 -11.34 10.16
CA ILE A 102 -3.06 -12.69 10.12
C ILE A 102 -3.94 -12.92 11.36
N SER A 103 -3.64 -12.26 12.49
CA SER A 103 -4.51 -12.31 13.68
C SER A 103 -5.90 -11.70 13.47
N GLN A 104 -6.06 -10.87 12.43
CA GLN A 104 -7.30 -10.19 12.05
C GLN A 104 -7.91 -10.76 10.75
N ALA A 105 -7.45 -11.94 10.31
CA ALA A 105 -8.01 -12.61 9.15
C ALA A 105 -9.49 -12.98 9.34
N SER A 106 -10.26 -12.89 8.26
CA SER A 106 -11.63 -13.40 8.17
C SER A 106 -11.74 -14.39 7.01
N PRO A 107 -12.19 -15.64 7.22
CA PRO A 107 -12.50 -16.25 8.52
C PRO A 107 -11.25 -16.32 9.42
N SER A 108 -11.48 -16.45 10.73
CA SER A 108 -10.38 -16.55 11.70
C SER A 108 -9.52 -17.78 11.42
N VAL A 109 -8.20 -17.58 11.39
CA VAL A 109 -7.20 -18.64 11.20
C VAL A 109 -6.14 -18.56 12.29
N SER A 110 -5.58 -19.72 12.65
CA SER A 110 -4.45 -19.81 13.57
C SER A 110 -3.34 -20.65 12.94
N PHE A 111 -2.08 -20.28 13.19
CA PHE A 111 -0.91 -21.01 12.72
C PHE A 111 0.07 -21.21 13.88
N PRO A 112 0.80 -22.34 13.89
CA PRO A 112 2.04 -22.44 14.65
C PRO A 112 2.99 -21.27 14.34
N GLU A 113 3.79 -20.87 15.32
CA GLU A 113 4.62 -19.66 15.23
C GLU A 113 5.61 -19.69 14.05
N ASP A 114 6.21 -20.84 13.79
CA ASP A 114 7.12 -21.07 12.68
C ASP A 114 6.42 -20.89 11.32
N GLN A 115 5.21 -21.45 11.18
CA GLN A 115 4.40 -21.29 9.97
C GLN A 115 3.92 -19.85 9.77
N LEU A 116 3.52 -19.18 10.87
CA LEU A 116 3.11 -17.78 10.84
C LEU A 116 4.25 -16.87 10.34
N LYS A 117 5.45 -17.09 10.86
CA LYS A 117 6.67 -16.36 10.44
C LYS A 117 7.02 -16.64 8.98
N ALA A 118 6.96 -17.91 8.56
CA ALA A 118 7.23 -18.30 7.17
C ALA A 118 6.23 -17.68 6.17
N LEU A 119 4.93 -17.70 6.50
CA LEU A 119 3.88 -17.08 5.69
C LEU A 119 4.06 -15.56 5.60
N THR A 120 4.38 -14.91 6.71
CA THR A 120 4.68 -13.47 6.75
C THR A 120 5.86 -13.13 5.84
N ALA A 121 6.96 -13.87 5.93
CA ALA A 121 8.13 -13.67 5.10
C ALA A 121 7.83 -13.89 3.60
N ARG A 122 7.05 -14.93 3.26
CA ARG A 122 6.61 -15.17 1.87
C ARG A 122 5.78 -14.02 1.33
N ILE A 123 4.87 -13.46 2.13
CA ILE A 123 4.06 -12.29 1.76
C ILE A 123 4.96 -11.09 1.46
N GLN A 124 5.94 -10.81 2.32
CA GLN A 124 6.91 -9.71 2.15
C GLN A 124 7.78 -9.87 0.90
N GLU A 125 8.17 -11.11 0.56
CA GLU A 125 9.06 -11.41 -0.56
C GLU A 125 8.35 -11.81 -1.85
N ALA A 126 7.03 -11.89 -1.87
CA ALA A 126 6.26 -12.32 -3.05
C ALA A 126 6.51 -11.46 -4.30
N GLY A 127 6.88 -10.20 -4.14
CA GLY A 127 7.35 -9.34 -5.25
C GLY A 127 8.65 -9.87 -5.86
N THR A 128 9.62 -10.19 -5.00
CA THR A 128 10.92 -10.74 -5.36
C THR A 128 10.77 -12.13 -6.00
N GLU A 129 9.87 -12.98 -5.49
CA GLU A 129 9.58 -14.30 -6.07
C GLU A 129 9.14 -14.20 -7.53
N VAL A 130 8.25 -13.27 -7.86
CA VAL A 130 7.79 -13.08 -9.25
C VAL A 130 8.91 -12.58 -10.16
N VAL A 131 9.77 -11.65 -9.69
CA VAL A 131 10.92 -11.16 -10.47
C VAL A 131 11.89 -12.30 -10.77
N LYS A 132 12.17 -13.15 -9.78
CA LYS A 132 13.01 -14.35 -9.94
C LYS A 132 12.38 -15.34 -10.92
N ALA A 133 11.09 -15.62 -10.79
CA ALA A 133 10.37 -16.53 -11.69
C ALA A 133 10.34 -16.03 -13.14
N LYS A 134 10.35 -14.70 -13.34
CA LYS A 134 10.47 -14.06 -14.66
C LYS A 134 11.92 -13.90 -15.14
N ALA A 135 12.90 -14.46 -14.45
CA ALA A 135 14.33 -14.35 -14.78
C ALA A 135 14.79 -12.89 -15.00
N GLY A 136 14.23 -11.95 -14.23
CA GLY A 136 14.56 -10.52 -14.34
C GLY A 136 13.89 -9.77 -15.50
N ALA A 137 13.06 -10.43 -16.33
CA ALA A 137 12.32 -9.82 -17.44
C ALA A 137 11.10 -8.98 -16.99
N GLY A 138 11.17 -8.38 -15.80
CA GLY A 138 10.12 -7.56 -15.19
C GLY A 138 9.56 -8.16 -13.89
N SER A 139 8.48 -7.55 -13.40
CA SER A 139 7.83 -7.90 -12.13
C SER A 139 6.36 -8.33 -12.34
N ALA A 140 5.57 -8.36 -11.28
CA ALA A 140 4.14 -8.68 -11.33
C ALA A 140 3.39 -7.65 -12.21
N THR A 141 2.79 -8.13 -13.30
CA THR A 141 2.02 -7.29 -14.23
C THR A 141 0.53 -7.63 -14.16
N LEU A 142 0.16 -8.88 -14.44
CA LEU A 142 -1.24 -9.32 -14.47
C LEU A 142 -1.92 -9.25 -13.10
N SER A 143 -1.27 -9.76 -12.05
CA SER A 143 -1.80 -9.69 -10.70
C SER A 143 -1.85 -8.25 -10.17
N MET A 144 -0.91 -7.39 -10.57
CA MET A 144 -0.96 -5.96 -10.26
C MET A 144 -2.10 -5.26 -10.99
N ALA A 145 -2.38 -5.60 -12.26
CA ALA A 145 -3.53 -5.08 -13.00
C ALA A 145 -4.85 -5.47 -12.32
N TYR A 146 -4.99 -6.73 -11.89
CA TYR A 146 -6.13 -7.19 -11.10
C TYR A 146 -6.29 -6.38 -9.80
N ALA A 147 -5.21 -6.26 -9.01
CA ALA A 147 -5.24 -5.53 -7.75
C ALA A 147 -5.54 -4.03 -7.93
N GLY A 148 -4.96 -3.40 -8.95
CA GLY A 148 -5.22 -2.01 -9.32
C GLY A 148 -6.67 -1.80 -9.77
N ALA A 149 -7.21 -2.70 -10.59
CA ALA A 149 -8.61 -2.65 -11.01
C ALA A 149 -9.56 -2.79 -9.82
N ARG A 150 -9.31 -3.75 -8.91
CA ARG A 150 -10.08 -3.90 -7.67
C ARG A 150 -10.11 -2.60 -6.86
N PHE A 151 -8.95 -2.00 -6.61
CA PHE A 151 -8.88 -0.76 -5.84
C PHE A 151 -9.60 0.40 -6.55
N ALA A 152 -9.43 0.54 -7.87
CA ALA A 152 -10.12 1.54 -8.65
C ALA A 152 -11.65 1.37 -8.60
N PHE A 153 -12.16 0.14 -8.70
CA PHE A 153 -13.59 -0.13 -8.54
C PHE A 153 -14.09 0.18 -7.13
N SER A 154 -13.31 -0.09 -6.09
CA SER A 154 -13.64 0.32 -4.71
C SER A 154 -13.71 1.85 -4.58
N LEU A 155 -12.78 2.61 -5.17
CA LEU A 155 -12.88 4.08 -5.22
C LEU A 155 -14.16 4.55 -5.93
N ILE A 156 -14.51 3.94 -7.07
CA ILE A 156 -15.73 4.27 -7.82
C ILE A 156 -16.99 3.96 -6.99
N ARG A 157 -17.03 2.81 -6.31
CA ARG A 157 -18.14 2.44 -5.41
C ARG A 157 -18.30 3.45 -4.26
N GLY A 158 -17.19 3.85 -3.65
CA GLY A 158 -17.17 4.92 -2.64
C GLY A 158 -17.72 6.25 -3.19
N LEU A 159 -17.27 6.67 -4.38
CA LEU A 159 -17.78 7.88 -5.05
C LEU A 159 -19.30 7.81 -5.34
N LYS A 160 -19.83 6.63 -5.64
CA LYS A 160 -21.27 6.39 -5.83
C LYS A 160 -22.05 6.40 -4.52
N GLY A 161 -21.39 6.49 -3.37
CA GLY A 161 -22.01 6.50 -2.04
C GLY A 161 -22.41 5.12 -1.56
N GLU A 162 -21.79 4.06 -2.09
CA GLU A 162 -21.95 2.73 -1.52
C GLU A 162 -21.42 2.71 -0.08
N SER A 163 -22.19 2.15 0.84
CA SER A 163 -21.79 2.04 2.24
C SER A 163 -20.75 0.93 2.43
N ASN A 164 -19.94 1.05 3.48
CA ASN A 164 -18.99 0.02 3.92
C ASN A 164 -17.96 -0.42 2.87
N VAL A 165 -17.55 0.47 1.96
CA VAL A 165 -16.43 0.19 1.05
C VAL A 165 -15.12 0.35 1.83
N ILE A 166 -14.46 -0.76 2.15
CA ILE A 166 -13.22 -0.79 2.93
C ILE A 166 -12.11 -1.42 2.11
N GLU A 167 -10.97 -0.75 2.02
CA GLU A 167 -9.74 -1.27 1.42
C GLU A 167 -8.54 -0.86 2.27
N CYS A 168 -7.43 -1.58 2.18
CA CYS A 168 -6.15 -1.07 2.68
C CYS A 168 -5.50 -0.17 1.62
N ALA A 169 -4.97 0.98 2.04
CA ALA A 169 -4.20 1.86 1.17
C ALA A 169 -3.14 2.64 1.95
N TYR A 170 -1.99 2.89 1.32
CA TYR A 170 -0.92 3.72 1.88
C TYR A 170 -1.27 5.20 1.73
N VAL A 171 -1.58 5.87 2.84
CA VAL A 171 -2.13 7.24 2.85
C VAL A 171 -1.41 8.12 3.86
N LYS A 172 -1.62 9.44 3.80
CA LYS A 172 -1.21 10.34 4.89
C LYS A 172 -1.89 9.85 6.17
N SER A 173 -1.11 9.58 7.20
CA SER A 173 -1.59 8.96 8.44
C SER A 173 -0.85 9.52 9.66
N ASP A 174 -1.48 9.32 10.81
CA ASP A 174 -1.02 9.66 12.16
C ASP A 174 -1.13 8.44 13.12
N VAL A 175 -1.45 7.26 12.60
CA VAL A 175 -1.58 6.02 13.39
C VAL A 175 -0.24 5.50 13.93
N THR A 176 0.86 6.04 13.42
CA THR A 176 2.24 5.83 13.90
C THR A 176 3.04 7.12 13.75
N GLU A 177 4.31 7.11 14.15
CA GLU A 177 5.24 8.23 13.88
C GLU A 177 5.61 8.42 12.40
N ALA A 178 5.34 7.43 11.55
CA ALA A 178 5.52 7.58 10.10
C ALA A 178 4.35 8.40 9.54
N THR A 179 4.66 9.50 8.84
CA THR A 179 3.65 10.44 8.34
C THR A 179 2.77 9.85 7.23
N TYR A 180 3.14 8.70 6.68
CA TYR A 180 2.34 7.90 5.75
C TYR A 180 2.38 6.43 6.18
N PHE A 181 1.23 5.77 6.13
CA PHE A 181 1.08 4.40 6.60
C PHE A 181 -0.14 3.74 5.93
N SER A 182 -0.03 2.44 5.62
CA SER A 182 -1.13 1.62 5.08
C SER A 182 -1.97 1.08 6.23
N THR A 183 -3.27 1.31 6.16
CA THR A 183 -4.29 0.82 7.11
C THR A 183 -5.58 0.55 6.35
N PRO A 184 -6.51 -0.24 6.91
CA PRO A 184 -7.87 -0.27 6.39
C PRO A 184 -8.48 1.12 6.45
N ILE A 185 -9.03 1.58 5.33
CA ILE A 185 -9.70 2.87 5.19
C ILE A 185 -11.11 2.67 4.68
N HIS A 186 -12.03 3.47 5.21
CA HIS A 186 -13.38 3.58 4.70
C HIS A 186 -13.40 4.62 3.58
N LEU A 187 -13.87 4.19 2.41
CA LEU A 187 -14.01 4.99 1.21
C LEU A 187 -15.45 5.46 1.06
N GLY A 188 -15.62 6.71 0.66
CA GLY A 188 -16.94 7.26 0.33
C GLY A 188 -16.87 8.40 -0.66
N LYS A 189 -17.86 9.31 -0.62
CA LYS A 189 -18.10 10.29 -1.69
C LYS A 189 -16.96 11.29 -1.87
N ASN A 190 -16.14 11.45 -0.84
CA ASN A 190 -15.03 12.40 -0.81
C ASN A 190 -13.65 11.72 -0.74
N GLY A 191 -13.56 10.45 -1.15
CA GLY A 191 -12.33 9.67 -1.03
C GLY A 191 -12.25 8.98 0.33
N LEU A 192 -11.14 9.15 1.05
CA LEU A 192 -10.96 8.62 2.40
C LEU A 192 -11.88 9.35 3.39
N GLU A 193 -12.87 8.64 3.95
CA GLU A 193 -13.79 9.18 4.95
C GLU A 193 -13.33 8.85 6.38
N LYS A 194 -12.78 7.65 6.59
CA LYS A 194 -12.27 7.24 7.90
C LYS A 194 -11.06 6.33 7.78
N ASN A 195 -10.00 6.63 8.53
CA ASN A 195 -8.92 5.67 8.77
C ASN A 195 -9.31 4.75 9.94
N LEU A 196 -9.32 3.43 9.73
CA LEU A 196 -9.75 2.45 10.74
C LEU A 196 -8.61 2.05 11.69
N GLY A 197 -7.39 2.53 11.44
CA GLY A 197 -6.24 2.30 12.31
C GLY A 197 -5.68 0.88 12.24
N LEU A 198 -4.91 0.53 13.27
CA LEU A 198 -4.20 -0.76 13.35
C LEU A 198 -5.08 -1.90 13.87
N GLY A 199 -6.21 -1.58 14.51
CA GLY A 199 -7.00 -2.55 15.27
C GLY A 199 -6.22 -3.15 16.44
N LYS A 200 -6.60 -4.36 16.86
CA LYS A 200 -5.90 -5.12 17.90
C LYS A 200 -4.78 -5.94 17.28
N LEU A 201 -3.54 -5.66 17.65
CA LEU A 201 -2.35 -6.37 17.18
C LEU A 201 -1.93 -7.47 18.16
N SER A 202 -1.47 -8.60 17.62
CA SER A 202 -0.68 -9.60 18.36
C SER A 202 0.71 -9.07 18.68
N ASP A 203 1.43 -9.71 19.60
CA ASP A 203 2.77 -9.26 19.97
C ASP A 203 3.78 -9.41 18.82
N PHE A 204 3.63 -10.44 18.00
CA PHE A 204 4.41 -10.59 16.77
C PHE A 204 4.17 -9.43 15.79
N GLU A 205 2.92 -9.05 15.55
CA GLU A 205 2.58 -7.94 14.65
C GLU A 205 3.04 -6.58 15.18
N LYS A 206 3.04 -6.38 16.51
CA LYS A 206 3.60 -5.16 17.12
C LYS A 206 5.10 -5.02 16.84
N GLU A 207 5.85 -6.11 16.93
CA GLU A 207 7.29 -6.10 16.61
C GLU A 207 7.52 -5.84 15.11
N LEU A 208 6.67 -6.36 14.22
CA LEU A 208 6.73 -6.02 12.79
C LEU A 208 6.48 -4.53 12.53
N VAL A 209 5.48 -3.93 13.19
CA VAL A 209 5.23 -2.48 13.09
C VAL A 209 6.43 -1.68 13.57
N LYS A 210 6.99 -2.04 14.73
CA LYS A 210 8.17 -1.39 15.30
C LYS A 210 9.38 -1.46 14.37
N ALA A 211 9.59 -2.58 13.70
CA ALA A 211 10.67 -2.75 12.73
C ALA A 211 10.44 -1.97 11.43
N ALA A 212 9.19 -1.89 10.96
CA ALA A 212 8.85 -1.21 9.71
C ALA A 212 8.91 0.32 9.79
N VAL A 213 8.54 0.92 10.93
CA VAL A 213 8.42 2.38 11.08
C VAL A 213 9.71 3.14 10.74
N PRO A 214 10.91 2.75 11.22
CA PRO A 214 12.17 3.42 10.84
C PRO A 214 12.44 3.38 9.33
N GLU A 215 12.18 2.24 8.68
CA GLU A 215 12.35 2.12 7.23
C GLU A 215 11.34 2.98 6.46
N LEU A 216 10.08 3.02 6.91
CA LEU A 216 9.06 3.91 6.36
C LEU A 216 9.48 5.38 6.48
N LYS A 217 9.95 5.83 7.66
CA LYS A 217 10.44 7.21 7.86
C LYS A 217 11.56 7.56 6.89
N LYS A 218 12.50 6.63 6.64
CA LYS A 218 13.57 6.83 5.63
C LYS A 218 13.01 6.95 4.21
N ASN A 219 12.09 6.06 3.82
CA ASN A 219 11.49 6.05 2.49
C ASN A 219 10.65 7.31 2.24
N ILE A 220 9.92 7.75 3.25
CA ILE A 220 9.13 8.98 3.20
C ILE A 220 10.04 10.19 3.04
N ALA A 221 11.04 10.33 3.92
CA ALA A 221 11.98 11.45 3.86
C ALA A 221 12.71 11.52 2.51
N LYS A 222 13.06 10.36 1.93
CA LYS A 222 13.67 10.30 0.58
C LYS A 222 12.75 10.89 -0.49
N GLY A 223 11.46 10.59 -0.44
CA GLY A 223 10.46 11.15 -1.36
C GLY A 223 10.26 12.66 -1.16
N GLU A 224 10.11 13.10 0.09
CA GLU A 224 9.94 14.52 0.42
C GLU A 224 11.16 15.35 0.00
N GLN A 225 12.37 14.86 0.29
CA GLN A 225 13.63 15.52 -0.08
C GLN A 225 13.85 15.61 -1.59
N PHE A 226 13.35 14.64 -2.36
CA PHE A 226 13.42 14.70 -3.82
C PHE A 226 12.67 15.92 -4.35
N VAL A 227 11.45 16.17 -3.86
CA VAL A 227 10.65 17.33 -4.28
C VAL A 227 11.20 18.62 -3.72
N ALA A 228 11.73 18.64 -2.50
CA ALA A 228 12.34 19.84 -1.92
C ALA A 228 13.53 20.37 -2.74
N LYS A 229 14.26 19.49 -3.43
CA LYS A 229 15.42 19.82 -4.29
C LYS A 229 15.04 20.14 -5.75
N SER A 230 13.78 19.94 -6.14
CA SER A 230 13.26 20.13 -7.51
C SER A 230 12.34 21.34 -7.62
#